data_AF-A0A0G1ZN50-F1
#
_entry.id   AF-A0A0G1ZN50-F1
#
_cell.length_a   1.000
_cell.length_b   1.000
_cell.length_c   1.000
_cell.angle_alpha   90.00
_cell.angle_beta   90.00
_cell.angle_gamma   90.00
#
_symmetry.space_group_name_H-M   'P 1'
#
loop_
_entity.id
_entity.type
_entity.pdbx_description
1 polymer ?
#
loop_
_entity_poly.entity_id
_entity_poly.type
_entity_poly.pdbx_seq_one_letter_code
_entity_poly.pdbx_strand_id
1 'polypeptide(L)'
;MRELTGIDVTTALQAAQRVIGIKHRQKRTQGGESHPTLVLIERSGAEQQLEVPQKKRGRKTGKPKETPLLTLEDEDAELDFVYNRLPIAWRPLKEGEDVAAFDERHLKPPKQEGDPTLVPCEFEGLRKGDVVIMQLGGSGGYLQAGLARQAERVGAYVYGVPSTTLKQLRAPDATKDDDTRLMLDVARKHPEHCYIQLRQHRLSLHITEAYRQWITAQRNRIACQLQLYQRAKGTVFFNEDNLDNPGSVHSAYLGLKANDVVLANLEEIEEERHRHLNGLLERAPVYRSALSGVEGCGPSTSARIIAAVGDLRRFIVTPDPTLLSELRSERSRLVDEAEVDEWTVDELTGHQFAAQARATYEKARERGDRHQMWQIIRSNKERQAQKFREAGIVEQAQFLEAEVDLLNQALAINQRIHELKREAFFRSRGRFLSYCGVGVIKVPVYQRDDNDEIVKDEKTGDPIVASMVGIFPRRRTGSHAKWNNDARTGFYLLGDQWNRRADSEWGQRLRQNKEMYRKRHPDEIEVVENGKKRKKYTKGHIHRMAVWRTITEFAKWLFAEWYKLDIKGLPPGVETNKENAAK
;
A
#
# COMPACT_ATOMS: atom_id res chain seq x y z
N MET A 1 -10.68 14.63 -21.59
CA MET A 1 -10.04 13.38 -21.13
C MET A 1 -11.12 12.54 -20.46
N ARG A 2 -11.47 11.37 -20.99
CA ARG A 2 -12.36 10.44 -20.26
C ARG A 2 -11.64 10.08 -18.96
N GLU A 3 -12.30 10.25 -17.82
CA GLU A 3 -11.78 9.70 -16.57
C GLU A 3 -11.62 8.19 -16.80
N LEU A 4 -10.38 7.70 -16.79
CA LEU A 4 -10.08 6.28 -16.83
C LEU A 4 -10.56 5.69 -15.50
N THR A 5 -11.86 5.43 -15.41
CA THR A 5 -12.49 4.80 -14.26
C THR A 5 -12.06 3.35 -14.24
N GLY A 6 -11.09 3.03 -13.37
CA GLY A 6 -10.82 1.71 -12.82
C GLY A 6 -11.06 0.49 -13.73
N ILE A 7 -10.57 0.52 -14.97
CA ILE A 7 -10.64 -0.65 -15.86
C ILE A 7 -9.93 -1.79 -15.14
N ASP A 8 -10.66 -2.87 -14.87
CA ASP A 8 -10.10 -4.05 -14.24
C ASP A 8 -9.06 -4.67 -15.19
N VAL A 9 -8.05 -5.31 -14.59
CA VAL A 9 -6.92 -5.84 -15.37
C VAL A 9 -7.37 -6.91 -16.36
N THR A 10 -8.44 -7.66 -16.10
CA THR A 10 -8.95 -8.69 -17.00
C THR A 10 -9.47 -8.06 -18.30
N THR A 11 -10.30 -7.03 -18.18
CA THR A 11 -10.80 -6.24 -19.33
C THR A 11 -9.63 -5.61 -20.10
N ALA A 12 -8.65 -5.05 -19.40
CA ALA A 12 -7.48 -4.47 -20.04
C ALA A 12 -6.65 -5.53 -20.79
N LEU A 13 -6.44 -6.71 -20.20
CA LEU A 13 -5.69 -7.81 -20.81
C LEU A 13 -6.38 -8.37 -22.05
N GLN A 14 -7.72 -8.48 -22.04
CA GLN A 14 -8.49 -8.92 -23.21
C GLN A 14 -8.34 -7.96 -24.40
N ALA A 15 -8.24 -6.66 -24.13
CA ALA A 15 -8.03 -5.64 -25.14
C ALA A 15 -6.54 -5.39 -25.47
N ALA A 16 -5.61 -6.00 -24.74
CA ALA A 16 -4.19 -5.69 -24.83
C ALA A 16 -3.58 -6.27 -26.11
N GLN A 17 -2.86 -5.42 -26.86
CA GLN A 17 -1.99 -5.89 -27.95
C GLN A 17 -0.70 -6.47 -27.40
N ARG A 18 -0.19 -5.89 -26.31
CA ARG A 18 1.02 -6.35 -25.63
C ARG A 18 0.81 -6.31 -24.11
N VAL A 19 1.31 -7.34 -23.45
CA VAL A 19 1.38 -7.41 -22.00
C VAL A 19 2.85 -7.39 -21.59
N ILE A 20 3.21 -6.45 -20.72
CA ILE A 20 4.60 -6.12 -20.40
C ILE A 20 4.84 -6.36 -18.91
N GLY A 21 5.72 -7.31 -18.58
CA GLY A 21 6.19 -7.52 -17.21
C GLY A 21 7.47 -6.70 -17.00
N ILE A 22 7.52 -5.87 -15.95
CA ILE A 22 8.72 -5.06 -15.64
C ILE A 22 9.19 -5.33 -14.23
N LYS A 23 10.38 -5.91 -14.10
CA LYS A 23 11.12 -6.01 -12.84
C LYS A 23 12.13 -4.87 -12.78
N HIS A 24 11.84 -3.87 -11.95
CA HIS A 24 12.75 -2.76 -11.73
C HIS A 24 14.04 -3.18 -11.03
N ARG A 25 15.13 -2.51 -11.40
CA ARG A 25 16.47 -2.58 -10.82
C ARG A 25 16.46 -2.59 -9.30
N GLN A 26 17.19 -3.53 -8.72
CA GLN A 26 17.47 -3.53 -7.28
C GLN A 26 18.70 -2.64 -7.02
N LYS A 27 18.58 -1.71 -6.06
CA LYS A 27 19.72 -0.89 -5.64
C LYS A 27 20.86 -1.81 -5.19
N ARG A 28 22.10 -1.41 -5.49
CA ARG A 28 23.36 -2.16 -5.31
C ARG A 28 23.31 -3.10 -4.10
N THR A 29 23.63 -4.37 -4.32
CA THR A 29 23.86 -5.33 -3.23
C THR A 29 25.10 -4.89 -2.43
N GLN A 30 25.39 -5.56 -1.30
CA GLN A 30 26.64 -5.32 -0.57
C GLN A 30 27.89 -5.50 -1.46
N GLY A 31 27.79 -6.28 -2.55
CA GLY A 31 28.84 -6.47 -3.55
C GLY A 31 28.96 -5.35 -4.60
N GLY A 32 28.14 -4.30 -4.53
CA GLY A 32 28.24 -3.13 -5.42
C GLY A 32 27.67 -3.30 -6.82
N GLU A 33 27.32 -4.53 -7.23
CA GLU A 33 26.68 -4.79 -8.52
C GLU A 33 25.21 -4.37 -8.49
N SER A 34 24.78 -3.64 -9.51
CA SER A 34 23.38 -3.27 -9.68
C SER A 34 22.77 -4.11 -10.78
N HIS A 35 21.66 -4.79 -10.48
CA HIS A 35 20.93 -5.53 -11.50
C HIS A 35 20.17 -4.55 -12.41
N PRO A 36 20.22 -4.73 -13.74
CA PRO A 36 19.46 -3.89 -14.66
C PRO A 36 17.95 -4.09 -14.47
N THR A 37 17.15 -3.17 -15.02
CA THR A 37 15.70 -3.35 -15.11
C THR A 37 15.40 -4.35 -16.21
N LEU A 38 14.59 -5.37 -15.92
CA LEU A 38 14.25 -6.44 -16.85
C LEU A 38 12.82 -6.23 -17.35
N VAL A 39 12.65 -6.30 -18.66
CA VAL A 39 11.37 -6.08 -19.34
C VAL A 39 11.06 -7.29 -20.22
N LEU A 40 9.91 -7.92 -19.98
CA LEU A 40 9.38 -9.01 -20.78
C LEU A 40 8.14 -8.52 -21.53
N ILE A 41 8.12 -8.63 -22.85
CA ILE A 41 7.01 -8.18 -23.69
C ILE A 41 6.37 -9.40 -24.37
N GLU A 42 5.12 -9.69 -24.05
CA GLU A 42 4.33 -10.71 -24.73
C GLU A 42 3.28 -10.05 -25.64
N ARG A 43 3.30 -10.40 -26.92
CA ARG A 43 2.35 -9.88 -27.93
C ARG A 43 1.18 -10.85 -28.07
N SER A 44 -0.05 -10.32 -28.17
CA SER A 44 -1.25 -11.11 -28.46
C SER A 44 -1.41 -11.32 -29.99
N GLY A 45 -1.87 -12.51 -30.39
CA GLY A 45 -2.17 -12.84 -31.79
C GLY A 45 -1.07 -13.56 -32.59
N ALA A 46 -1.39 -13.92 -33.84
CA ALA A 46 -0.52 -14.65 -34.79
C ALA A 46 0.78 -13.90 -35.17
N GLU A 47 0.91 -12.64 -34.73
CA GLU A 47 2.12 -11.81 -34.89
C GLU A 47 3.35 -12.36 -34.16
N GLN A 48 3.21 -13.39 -33.32
CA GLN A 48 4.36 -14.16 -32.79
C GLN A 48 5.22 -14.81 -33.90
N GLN A 49 4.75 -14.85 -35.15
CA GLN A 49 5.49 -15.43 -36.29
C GLN A 49 6.33 -14.42 -37.10
N LEU A 50 6.23 -13.11 -36.87
CA LEU A 50 7.09 -12.15 -37.58
C LEU A 50 8.47 -12.09 -36.92
N GLU A 51 9.36 -12.94 -37.44
CA GLU A 51 10.75 -13.09 -37.04
C GLU A 51 11.50 -11.75 -37.10
N VAL A 52 11.95 -11.25 -35.96
CA VAL A 52 13.13 -10.37 -35.95
C VAL A 52 14.29 -11.22 -36.49
N PRO A 53 14.98 -10.80 -37.57
CA PRO A 53 16.06 -11.56 -38.17
C PRO A 53 17.25 -11.62 -37.22
N GLN A 54 17.25 -12.60 -36.31
CA GLN A 54 18.43 -12.92 -35.54
C GLN A 54 19.44 -13.62 -36.44
N LYS A 55 20.67 -13.09 -36.45
CA LYS A 55 21.80 -13.63 -37.21
C LYS A 55 21.91 -15.14 -36.97
N LYS A 56 21.68 -15.92 -38.04
CA LYS A 56 21.74 -17.39 -38.09
C LYS A 56 23.05 -17.90 -37.46
N ARG A 57 23.02 -18.32 -36.20
CA ARG A 57 24.12 -19.08 -35.57
C ARG A 57 23.52 -20.21 -34.73
N GLY A 58 23.75 -21.44 -35.19
CA GLY A 58 23.63 -22.65 -34.34
C GLY A 58 22.43 -23.55 -34.61
N ARG A 59 22.68 -24.86 -34.52
CA ARG A 59 21.78 -26.02 -34.76
C ARG A 59 20.35 -25.84 -34.21
N LYS A 60 19.37 -26.22 -35.04
CA LYS A 60 17.95 -26.44 -34.68
C LYS A 60 17.83 -27.51 -33.59
N THR A 61 17.86 -27.13 -32.33
CA THR A 61 17.23 -27.93 -31.26
C THR A 61 15.80 -27.44 -31.14
N GLY A 62 14.82 -28.34 -31.18
CA GLY A 62 13.38 -28.03 -31.21
C GLY A 62 12.80 -27.42 -29.92
N LYS A 63 13.59 -26.64 -29.16
CA LYS A 63 13.09 -25.92 -28.00
C LYS A 63 12.27 -24.71 -28.47
N PRO A 64 11.11 -24.45 -27.84
CA PRO A 64 10.34 -23.24 -28.12
C PRO A 64 11.22 -21.99 -27.92
N LYS A 65 11.16 -21.06 -28.87
CA LYS A 65 11.93 -19.82 -28.84
C LYS A 65 11.46 -19.00 -27.63
N GLU A 66 12.31 -18.85 -26.64
CA GLU A 66 11.98 -18.04 -25.46
C GLU A 66 11.78 -16.58 -25.87
N THR A 67 10.73 -15.96 -25.33
CA THR A 67 10.46 -14.52 -25.50
C THR A 67 11.68 -13.72 -25.04
N PRO A 68 12.25 -12.84 -25.88
CA PRO A 68 13.47 -12.12 -25.53
C PRO A 68 13.21 -11.22 -24.32
N LEU A 69 14.08 -11.34 -23.33
CA LEU A 69 14.12 -10.46 -22.16
C LEU A 69 14.93 -9.21 -22.51
N LEU A 70 14.30 -8.05 -22.44
CA LEU A 70 14.94 -6.77 -22.67
C LEU A 70 15.56 -6.26 -21.36
N THR A 71 16.79 -5.76 -21.45
CA THR A 71 17.57 -5.28 -20.32
C THR A 71 17.75 -3.77 -20.43
N LEU A 72 17.32 -3.02 -19.41
CA LEU A 72 17.52 -1.57 -19.30
C LEU A 72 18.64 -1.32 -18.29
N GLU A 73 19.79 -0.87 -18.79
CA GLU A 73 21.04 -0.82 -18.02
C GLU A 73 21.01 0.25 -16.92
N ASP A 74 20.31 1.36 -17.17
CA ASP A 74 20.25 2.53 -16.29
C ASP A 74 18.89 3.25 -16.33
N GLU A 75 18.80 4.37 -15.61
CA GLU A 75 17.59 5.20 -15.49
C GLU A 75 17.26 5.93 -16.81
N ASP A 76 18.25 6.17 -17.67
CA ASP A 76 18.05 6.80 -18.97
C ASP A 76 17.42 5.82 -19.98
N ALA A 77 17.86 4.56 -19.98
CA ALA A 77 17.23 3.48 -20.74
C ALA A 77 15.79 3.21 -20.25
N GLU A 78 15.54 3.31 -18.93
CA GLU A 78 14.19 3.29 -18.36
C GLU A 78 13.34 4.45 -18.89
N LEU A 79 13.88 5.67 -18.93
CA LEU A 79 13.18 6.83 -19.45
C LEU A 79 12.89 6.71 -20.95
N ASP A 80 13.83 6.15 -21.71
CA ASP A 80 13.66 5.89 -23.13
C ASP A 80 12.57 4.85 -23.38
N PHE A 81 12.54 3.79 -22.57
CA PHE A 81 11.45 2.82 -22.62
C PHE A 81 10.09 3.48 -22.30
N VAL A 82 10.02 4.34 -21.28
CA VAL A 82 8.80 5.09 -20.96
C VAL A 82 8.30 5.86 -22.18
N TYR A 83 9.20 6.52 -22.92
CA TYR A 83 8.82 7.38 -24.04
C TYR A 83 8.84 6.70 -25.43
N ASN A 84 8.96 5.37 -25.51
CA ASN A 84 9.09 4.66 -26.79
C ASN A 84 10.24 5.18 -27.65
N ARG A 85 11.39 5.39 -27.02
CA ARG A 85 12.64 5.90 -27.59
C ARG A 85 13.83 4.98 -27.28
N LEU A 86 13.62 3.75 -26.78
CA LEU A 86 14.72 2.85 -26.47
C LEU A 86 15.25 2.19 -27.75
N PRO A 87 16.51 2.41 -28.16
CA PRO A 87 17.07 1.79 -29.35
C PRO A 87 17.16 0.26 -29.22
N ILE A 88 16.55 -0.47 -30.16
CA ILE A 88 16.63 -1.95 -30.22
C ILE A 88 17.35 -2.45 -31.47
N ALA A 89 17.49 -1.61 -32.50
CA ALA A 89 18.28 -1.90 -33.70
C ALA A 89 19.10 -0.67 -34.11
N TRP A 90 20.25 -0.95 -34.72
CA TRP A 90 21.27 0.03 -35.05
C TRP A 90 21.68 -0.12 -36.50
N ARG A 91 21.91 1.00 -37.18
CA ARG A 91 22.42 1.06 -38.56
C ARG A 91 23.54 2.09 -38.68
N PRO A 92 24.42 1.98 -39.70
CA PRO A 92 25.33 3.06 -40.06
C PRO A 92 24.56 4.36 -40.36
N LEU A 93 25.11 5.48 -39.90
CA LEU A 93 24.72 6.82 -40.33
C LEU A 93 24.95 6.93 -41.85
N LYS A 94 23.95 7.42 -42.59
CA LYS A 94 24.10 7.60 -44.03
C LYS A 94 24.90 8.86 -44.34
N GLU A 95 25.61 8.87 -45.46
CA GLU A 95 26.29 10.08 -45.94
C GLU A 95 25.28 11.21 -46.16
N GLY A 96 25.55 12.39 -45.59
CA GLY A 96 24.66 13.55 -45.62
C GLY A 96 23.51 13.54 -44.59
N GLU A 97 23.38 12.50 -43.76
CA GLU A 97 22.39 12.48 -42.68
C GLU A 97 22.86 13.36 -41.50
N ASP A 98 21.98 14.23 -41.00
CA ASP A 98 22.29 15.14 -39.89
C ASP A 98 22.37 14.37 -38.56
N VAL A 99 23.57 14.34 -37.97
CA VAL A 99 23.82 13.71 -36.66
C VAL A 99 23.01 14.40 -35.56
N ALA A 100 22.75 15.71 -35.67
CA ALA A 100 22.01 16.47 -34.66
C ALA A 100 20.51 16.09 -34.61
N ALA A 101 20.02 15.32 -35.58
CA ALA A 101 18.65 14.78 -35.56
C ALA A 101 18.47 13.63 -34.55
N PHE A 102 19.57 13.08 -34.01
CA PHE A 102 19.56 12.00 -33.03
C PHE A 102 19.90 12.52 -31.63
N ASP A 103 19.34 11.88 -30.59
CA ASP A 103 19.75 12.13 -29.21
C ASP A 103 21.21 11.70 -29.04
N GLU A 104 22.05 12.55 -28.46
CA GLU A 104 23.50 12.33 -28.32
C GLU A 104 23.80 10.99 -27.64
N ARG A 105 23.01 10.60 -26.64
CA ARG A 105 23.16 9.31 -25.94
C ARG A 105 22.69 8.10 -26.75
N HIS A 106 22.00 8.31 -27.86
CA HIS A 106 21.61 7.27 -28.83
C HIS A 106 22.60 7.17 -29.98
N LEU A 107 23.74 7.85 -29.94
CA LEU A 107 24.80 7.67 -30.90
C LEU A 107 25.80 6.62 -30.39
N LYS A 108 26.14 5.65 -31.23
CA LYS A 108 27.26 4.74 -30.96
C LYS A 108 28.45 5.22 -31.77
N PRO A 109 29.48 5.80 -31.12
CA PRO A 109 30.66 6.27 -31.83
C PRO A 109 31.36 5.08 -32.52
N PRO A 110 32.12 5.36 -33.58
CA PRO A 110 32.89 4.33 -34.26
C PRO A 110 33.87 3.66 -33.29
N LYS A 111 33.99 2.33 -33.37
CA LYS A 111 34.90 1.57 -32.49
C LYS A 111 36.34 1.65 -32.96
N GLN A 112 36.53 1.81 -34.27
CA GLN A 112 37.82 1.96 -34.92
C GLN A 112 37.76 3.13 -35.92
N GLU A 113 38.92 3.70 -36.22
CA GLU A 113 39.05 4.71 -37.26
C GLU A 113 38.57 4.13 -38.61
N GLY A 114 37.60 4.78 -39.25
CA GLY A 114 36.96 4.29 -40.48
C GLY A 114 35.63 3.53 -40.28
N ASP A 115 35.28 3.12 -39.06
CA ASP A 115 33.92 2.64 -38.79
C ASP A 115 32.92 3.79 -38.92
N PRO A 116 31.68 3.54 -39.40
CA PRO A 116 30.64 4.56 -39.36
C PRO A 116 30.08 4.71 -37.93
N THR A 117 29.72 5.93 -37.56
CA THR A 117 28.83 6.17 -36.42
C THR A 117 27.53 5.39 -36.61
N LEU A 118 27.09 4.65 -35.59
CA LEU A 118 25.82 3.93 -35.66
C LEU A 118 24.71 4.76 -35.00
N VAL A 119 23.58 4.83 -35.71
CA VAL A 119 22.35 5.51 -35.27
C VAL A 119 21.22 4.49 -35.10
N PRO A 120 20.23 4.76 -34.23
CA PRO A 120 19.09 3.87 -34.06
C PRO A 120 18.24 3.83 -35.33
N CYS A 121 17.77 2.63 -35.69
CA CYS A 121 16.79 2.45 -36.77
C CYS A 121 15.46 1.84 -36.30
N GLU A 122 15.43 1.24 -35.11
CA GLU A 122 14.21 0.75 -34.48
C GLU A 122 14.21 1.09 -33.00
N PHE A 123 13.03 1.42 -32.49
CA PHE A 123 12.81 1.80 -31.11
C PHE A 123 11.75 0.91 -30.45
N GLU A 124 11.89 0.71 -29.16
CA GLU A 124 10.93 0.04 -28.29
C GLU A 124 10.54 0.92 -27.11
N GLY A 125 9.41 0.59 -26.49
CA GLY A 125 8.92 1.22 -25.27
C GLY A 125 7.40 1.20 -25.19
N LEU A 126 6.84 2.08 -24.38
CA LEU A 126 5.40 2.10 -24.09
C LEU A 126 4.58 2.63 -25.27
N ARG A 127 3.60 1.86 -25.73
CA ARG A 127 2.73 2.15 -26.86
C ARG A 127 1.25 2.08 -26.48
N LYS A 128 0.38 2.56 -27.36
CA LYS A 128 -1.08 2.49 -27.21
C LYS A 128 -1.53 1.03 -27.06
N GLY A 129 -2.44 0.77 -26.12
CA GLY A 129 -3.00 -0.56 -25.89
C GLY A 129 -2.11 -1.51 -25.08
N ASP A 130 -0.94 -1.05 -24.61
CA ASP A 130 -0.10 -1.85 -23.72
C ASP A 130 -0.75 -2.01 -22.34
N VAL A 131 -0.53 -3.18 -21.74
CA VAL A 131 -0.80 -3.43 -20.32
C VAL A 131 0.52 -3.76 -19.63
N VAL A 132 0.99 -2.86 -18.77
CA VAL A 132 2.23 -3.02 -18.00
C VAL A 132 1.91 -3.53 -16.60
N ILE A 133 2.59 -4.59 -16.18
CA ILE A 133 2.51 -5.16 -14.83
C ILE A 133 3.89 -5.04 -14.17
N MET A 134 3.91 -4.45 -12.98
CA MET A 134 5.16 -4.20 -12.25
C MET A 134 4.98 -4.33 -10.74
N GLN A 135 6.07 -4.55 -10.01
CA GLN A 135 6.02 -4.65 -8.55
C GLN A 135 5.67 -3.29 -7.91
N LEU A 136 4.78 -3.29 -6.92
CA LEU A 136 4.42 -2.12 -6.11
C LEU A 136 5.48 -1.79 -5.06
N GLY A 137 5.81 -0.50 -5.00
CA GLY A 137 6.69 0.08 -3.99
C GLY A 137 8.19 -0.17 -4.22
N GLY A 138 9.00 0.29 -3.27
CA GLY A 138 10.46 0.18 -3.35
C GLY A 138 11.08 1.27 -4.24
N SER A 139 12.23 0.94 -4.87
CA SER A 139 12.96 1.86 -5.75
C SER A 139 12.26 2.12 -7.08
N GLY A 140 11.45 1.18 -7.58
CA GLY A 140 10.77 1.30 -8.87
C GLY A 140 9.58 2.25 -8.92
N GLY A 141 9.30 2.96 -7.82
CA GLY A 141 8.18 3.90 -7.76
C GLY A 141 8.28 5.02 -8.80
N TYR A 142 9.48 5.54 -9.10
CA TYR A 142 9.66 6.59 -10.10
C TYR A 142 9.38 6.08 -11.52
N LEU A 143 9.94 4.93 -11.89
CA LEU A 143 9.64 4.28 -13.18
C LEU A 143 8.13 4.00 -13.32
N GLN A 144 7.51 3.46 -12.28
CA GLN A 144 6.06 3.23 -12.26
C GLN A 144 5.25 4.51 -12.45
N ALA A 145 5.63 5.60 -11.79
CA ALA A 145 4.97 6.90 -11.96
C ALA A 145 5.17 7.48 -13.36
N GLY A 146 6.37 7.33 -13.94
CA GLY A 146 6.70 7.72 -15.31
C GLY A 146 5.87 6.97 -16.34
N LEU A 147 5.84 5.63 -16.25
CA LEU A 147 5.02 4.76 -17.08
C LEU A 147 3.54 5.11 -16.94
N ALA A 148 3.02 5.25 -15.72
CA ALA A 148 1.61 5.55 -15.51
C ALA A 148 1.21 6.91 -16.10
N ARG A 149 2.08 7.93 -15.99
CA ARG A 149 1.85 9.25 -16.60
C ARG A 149 1.84 9.16 -18.12
N GLN A 150 2.77 8.40 -18.71
CA GLN A 150 2.83 8.25 -20.15
C GLN A 150 1.69 7.37 -20.68
N ALA A 151 1.30 6.34 -19.94
CA ALA A 151 0.20 5.44 -20.26
C ALA A 151 -1.12 6.20 -20.43
N GLU A 152 -1.41 7.17 -19.56
CA GLU A 152 -2.56 8.07 -19.69
C GLU A 152 -2.56 8.85 -21.02
N ARG A 153 -1.37 9.20 -21.54
CA ARG A 153 -1.23 9.96 -22.79
C ARG A 153 -1.37 9.08 -24.03
N VAL A 154 -0.79 7.89 -24.01
CA VAL A 154 -0.76 6.99 -25.17
C VAL A 154 -1.95 6.03 -25.22
N GLY A 155 -2.74 5.93 -24.14
CA GLY A 155 -3.84 4.97 -24.03
C GLY A 155 -3.36 3.56 -23.68
N ALA A 156 -2.45 3.46 -22.71
CA ALA A 156 -2.00 2.21 -22.10
C ALA A 156 -2.45 2.12 -20.63
N TYR A 157 -2.19 0.97 -19.99
CA TYR A 157 -2.50 0.75 -18.58
C TYR A 157 -1.27 0.28 -17.82
N VAL A 158 -1.12 0.74 -16.58
CA VAL A 158 -0.05 0.30 -15.68
C VAL A 158 -0.68 -0.23 -14.41
N TYR A 159 -0.36 -1.47 -14.07
CA TYR A 159 -0.79 -2.15 -12.86
C TYR A 159 0.41 -2.48 -11.98
N GLY A 160 0.14 -2.48 -10.68
CA GLY A 160 1.10 -2.78 -9.63
C GLY A 160 0.73 -4.05 -8.88
N VAL A 161 1.70 -4.92 -8.58
CA VAL A 161 1.52 -6.12 -7.75
C VAL A 161 2.33 -6.00 -6.45
N PRO A 162 1.75 -6.18 -5.26
CA PRO A 162 2.50 -6.13 -4.00
C PRO A 162 3.63 -7.15 -3.97
N SER A 163 4.81 -6.74 -3.47
CA SER A 163 5.96 -7.64 -3.34
C SER A 163 5.68 -8.86 -2.44
N THR A 164 4.77 -8.71 -1.48
CA THR A 164 4.35 -9.81 -0.60
C THR A 164 3.52 -10.84 -1.35
N THR A 165 2.68 -10.41 -2.29
CA THR A 165 1.93 -11.29 -3.19
C THR A 165 2.89 -12.05 -4.11
N LEU A 166 3.84 -11.36 -4.73
CA LEU A 166 4.85 -12.03 -5.57
C LEU A 166 5.64 -13.08 -4.77
N LYS A 167 6.01 -12.79 -3.53
CA LYS A 167 6.67 -13.77 -2.66
C LYS A 167 5.79 -14.99 -2.35
N GLN A 168 4.48 -14.81 -2.22
CA GLN A 168 3.53 -15.89 -1.89
C GLN A 168 3.22 -16.77 -3.10
N LEU A 169 3.14 -16.18 -4.30
CA LEU A 169 2.81 -16.89 -5.54
C LEU A 169 4.04 -17.44 -6.27
N ARG A 170 5.25 -17.10 -5.83
CA ARG A 170 6.49 -17.63 -6.41
C ARG A 170 6.59 -19.12 -6.13
N ALA A 171 6.91 -19.91 -7.17
CA ALA A 171 7.19 -21.32 -7.03
C ALA A 171 8.37 -21.55 -6.04
N PRO A 172 8.41 -22.66 -5.28
CA PRO A 172 9.43 -22.89 -4.25
C PRO A 172 10.88 -22.84 -4.77
N ASP A 173 11.08 -23.24 -6.02
CA ASP A 173 12.36 -23.28 -6.74
C ASP A 173 12.66 -22.02 -7.55
N ALA A 174 11.66 -21.16 -7.77
CA ALA A 174 11.83 -19.92 -8.52
C ALA A 174 12.53 -18.82 -7.69
N THR A 175 13.30 -18.00 -8.38
CA THR A 175 14.05 -16.89 -7.81
C THR A 175 13.33 -15.56 -8.04
N LYS A 176 13.90 -14.45 -7.53
CA LYS A 176 13.37 -13.12 -7.87
C LYS A 176 13.61 -12.75 -9.34
N ASP A 177 14.53 -13.41 -10.04
CA ASP A 177 14.80 -13.12 -11.47
C ASP A 177 13.67 -13.59 -12.36
N ASP A 178 12.89 -14.55 -11.89
CA ASP A 178 11.68 -15.06 -12.54
C ASP A 178 10.46 -14.14 -12.34
N ASP A 179 10.57 -13.10 -11.50
CA ASP A 179 9.43 -12.24 -11.13
C ASP A 179 8.83 -11.52 -12.35
N THR A 180 9.62 -11.23 -13.40
CA THR A 180 9.15 -10.60 -14.62
C THR A 180 8.06 -11.43 -15.31
N ARG A 181 8.25 -12.76 -15.38
CA ARG A 181 7.25 -13.69 -15.92
C ARG A 181 6.13 -13.96 -14.92
N LEU A 182 6.47 -14.13 -13.64
CA LEU A 182 5.47 -14.30 -12.58
C LEU A 182 4.44 -13.16 -12.58
N MET A 183 4.85 -11.92 -12.81
CA MET A 183 3.94 -10.78 -12.88
C MET A 183 2.91 -10.91 -14.02
N LEU A 184 3.31 -11.40 -15.19
CA LEU A 184 2.39 -11.69 -16.29
C LEU A 184 1.40 -12.79 -15.90
N ASP A 185 1.89 -13.84 -15.23
CA ASP A 185 1.04 -14.93 -14.74
C ASP A 185 0.06 -14.46 -13.66
N VAL A 186 0.49 -13.61 -12.73
CA VAL A 186 -0.40 -12.99 -11.71
C VAL A 186 -1.50 -12.20 -12.40
N ALA A 187 -1.17 -11.38 -13.40
CA ALA A 187 -2.18 -10.58 -14.09
C ALA A 187 -3.27 -11.44 -14.77
N ARG A 188 -2.90 -12.61 -15.29
CA ARG A 188 -3.81 -13.55 -15.95
C ARG A 188 -4.61 -14.41 -14.97
N LYS A 189 -3.92 -15.00 -13.99
CA LYS A 189 -4.49 -16.02 -13.09
C LYS A 189 -5.07 -15.43 -11.81
N HIS A 190 -4.54 -14.29 -11.37
CA HIS A 190 -4.92 -13.63 -10.13
C HIS A 190 -5.09 -12.11 -10.32
N PRO A 191 -5.99 -11.69 -11.24
CA PRO A 191 -6.19 -10.30 -11.60
C PRO A 191 -6.54 -9.40 -10.39
N GLU A 192 -7.15 -9.95 -9.34
CA GLU A 192 -7.49 -9.26 -8.08
C GLU A 192 -6.27 -8.74 -7.30
N HIS A 193 -5.07 -9.20 -7.64
CA HIS A 193 -3.82 -8.73 -7.06
C HIS A 193 -3.14 -7.59 -7.84
N CYS A 194 -3.70 -7.21 -8.99
CA CYS A 194 -3.15 -6.18 -9.86
C CYS A 194 -3.88 -4.86 -9.65
N TYR A 195 -3.17 -3.86 -9.14
CA TYR A 195 -3.75 -2.57 -8.81
C TYR A 195 -3.37 -1.51 -9.84
N ILE A 196 -4.36 -0.89 -10.47
CA ILE A 196 -4.13 0.17 -11.46
C ILE A 196 -3.41 1.39 -10.85
N GLN A 197 -2.45 1.94 -11.59
CA GLN A 197 -1.63 3.08 -11.19
C GLN A 197 -2.23 4.41 -11.67
N LEU A 198 -3.26 4.86 -10.97
CA LEU A 198 -3.90 6.16 -11.21
C LEU A 198 -3.06 7.36 -10.75
N ARG A 199 -3.44 8.55 -11.23
CA ARG A 199 -2.90 9.85 -10.83
C ARG A 199 -2.82 10.05 -9.31
N GLN A 200 -3.81 9.58 -8.55
CA GLN A 200 -3.84 9.69 -7.09
C GLN A 200 -2.70 8.90 -6.41
N HIS A 201 -2.29 7.77 -6.97
CA HIS A 201 -1.19 6.98 -6.41
C HIS A 201 0.17 7.64 -6.68
N ARG A 202 0.31 8.32 -7.83
CA ARG A 202 1.49 9.16 -8.13
C ARG A 202 1.62 10.31 -7.14
N LEU A 203 0.50 10.83 -6.61
CA LEU A 203 0.52 11.90 -5.61
C LEU A 203 1.25 11.48 -4.32
N SER A 204 1.03 10.25 -3.83
CA SER A 204 1.75 9.74 -2.65
C SER A 204 3.26 9.65 -2.87
N LEU A 205 3.69 9.29 -4.09
CA LEU A 205 5.10 9.32 -4.47
C LEU A 205 5.65 10.75 -4.53
N HIS A 206 4.89 11.71 -5.08
CA HIS A 206 5.29 13.12 -5.09
C HIS A 206 5.42 13.68 -3.68
N ILE A 207 4.50 13.35 -2.76
CA ILE A 207 4.57 13.73 -1.36
C ILE A 207 5.81 13.13 -0.71
N THR A 208 6.13 11.87 -1.02
CA THR A 208 7.33 11.19 -0.52
C THR A 208 8.59 11.93 -0.94
N GLU A 209 8.67 12.34 -2.21
CA GLU A 209 9.82 13.06 -2.74
C GLU A 209 9.92 14.48 -2.16
N ALA A 210 8.83 15.25 -2.16
CA ALA A 210 8.82 16.60 -1.58
C ALA A 210 9.16 16.58 -0.09
N TYR A 211 8.69 15.57 0.65
CA TYR A 211 9.07 15.38 2.06
C TYR A 211 10.56 15.10 2.22
N ARG A 212 11.17 14.27 1.37
CA ARG A 212 12.63 14.04 1.40
C ARG A 212 13.43 15.30 1.08
N GLN A 213 12.98 16.08 0.10
CA GLN A 213 13.62 17.35 -0.26
C GLN A 213 13.54 18.34 0.91
N TRP A 214 12.37 18.47 1.54
CA TRP A 214 12.20 19.31 2.72
C TRP A 214 13.10 18.87 3.90
N ILE A 215 13.15 17.57 4.21
CA ILE A 215 14.04 17.04 5.26
C ILE A 215 15.53 17.28 4.93
N THR A 216 15.90 17.21 3.65
CA THR A 216 17.27 17.48 3.20
C THR A 216 17.61 18.97 3.37
N ALA A 217 16.70 19.87 2.97
CA ALA A 217 16.85 21.31 3.20
C ALA A 217 17.00 21.63 4.69
N GLN A 218 16.15 21.03 5.54
CA GLN A 218 16.23 21.18 7.00
C GLN A 218 17.57 20.71 7.57
N ARG A 219 18.10 19.58 7.10
CA ARG A 219 19.42 19.07 7.52
C ARG A 219 20.55 20.01 7.09
N ASN A 220 20.49 20.53 5.87
CA ASN A 220 21.49 21.47 5.37
C ASN A 220 21.50 22.76 6.19
N ARG A 221 20.32 23.31 6.50
CA ARG A 221 20.18 24.49 7.38
C ARG A 221 20.76 24.21 8.78
N ILE A 222 20.40 23.08 9.40
CA ILE A 222 20.92 22.70 10.73
C ILE A 222 22.45 22.53 10.70
N ALA A 223 23.00 21.91 9.65
CA ALA A 223 24.45 21.73 9.50
C ALA A 223 25.18 23.07 9.41
N CYS A 224 24.64 24.01 8.62
CA CYS A 224 25.16 25.38 8.53
C CYS A 224 25.12 26.10 9.89
N GLN A 225 24.00 26.04 10.62
CA GLN A 225 23.91 26.63 11.96
C GLN A 225 24.94 26.04 12.94
N LEU A 226 25.18 24.72 12.88
CA LEU A 226 26.21 24.07 13.70
C LEU A 226 27.62 24.54 13.32
N GLN A 227 27.92 24.71 12.03
CA GLN A 227 29.20 25.26 11.57
C GLN A 227 29.41 26.70 12.06
N LEU A 228 28.38 27.54 11.97
CA LEU A 228 28.42 28.91 12.49
C LEU A 228 28.65 28.94 14.00
N TYR A 229 28.03 28.02 14.74
CA TYR A 229 28.24 27.89 16.18
C TYR A 229 29.67 27.44 16.52
N GLN A 230 30.26 26.52 15.75
CA GLN A 230 31.66 26.12 15.94
C GLN A 230 32.63 27.24 15.58
N ARG A 231 32.33 28.02 14.52
CA ARG A 231 33.11 29.22 14.17
C ARG A 231 33.05 30.25 15.28
N ALA A 232 31.86 30.52 15.83
CA ALA A 232 31.68 31.43 16.96
C ALA A 232 32.52 31.00 18.18
N LYS A 233 32.55 29.70 18.49
CA LYS A 233 33.43 29.15 19.53
C LYS A 233 34.89 29.45 19.23
N GLY A 234 35.36 29.15 18.02
CA GLY A 234 36.74 29.42 17.63
C GLY A 234 37.10 30.90 17.78
N THR A 235 36.24 31.80 17.31
CA THR A 235 36.44 33.25 17.43
C THR A 235 36.49 33.72 18.89
N VAL A 236 35.67 33.17 19.78
CA VAL A 236 35.68 33.57 21.20
C VAL A 236 36.88 32.98 21.95
N PHE A 237 37.27 31.73 21.69
CA PHE A 237 38.34 31.07 22.45
C PHE A 237 39.75 31.37 21.94
N PHE A 238 39.92 31.75 20.66
CA PHE A 238 41.25 31.98 20.07
C PHE A 238 41.54 33.45 19.75
N ASN A 239 40.65 34.39 20.09
CA ASN A 239 40.92 35.81 19.89
C ASN A 239 41.64 36.38 21.11
N GLU A 240 42.95 36.62 20.99
CA GLU A 240 43.80 37.18 22.05
C GLU A 240 43.31 38.57 22.51
N ASP A 241 42.73 39.35 21.59
CA ASP A 241 42.21 40.70 21.87
C ASP A 241 40.92 40.68 22.72
N ASN A 242 40.28 39.53 22.89
CA ASN A 242 39.04 39.35 23.67
C ASN A 242 39.26 38.73 25.06
N LEU A 243 40.50 38.57 25.50
CA LEU A 243 40.81 37.95 26.81
C LEU A 243 40.24 38.73 27.99
N ASP A 244 40.15 40.07 27.88
CA ASP A 244 39.73 40.94 28.97
C ASP A 244 38.20 41.18 29.03
N ASN A 245 37.47 40.89 27.94
CA ASN A 245 36.01 40.95 27.92
C ASN A 245 35.44 39.94 26.90
N PRO A 246 35.51 38.63 27.21
CA PRO A 246 35.04 37.60 26.30
C PRO A 246 33.52 37.68 26.21
N GLY A 247 33.01 38.35 25.17
CA GLY A 247 31.60 38.25 24.81
C GLY A 247 31.18 36.78 24.74
N SER A 248 29.92 36.47 25.03
CA SER A 248 29.49 35.07 25.07
C SER A 248 29.56 34.43 23.68
N VAL A 249 29.94 33.15 23.60
CA VAL A 249 29.86 32.32 22.37
C VAL A 249 28.49 32.47 21.70
N HIS A 250 27.43 32.59 22.51
CA HIS A 250 26.08 32.81 22.02
C HIS A 250 25.92 34.15 21.29
N SER A 251 26.46 35.25 21.81
CA SER A 251 26.41 36.57 21.18
C SER A 251 27.18 36.60 19.87
N ALA A 252 28.40 36.01 19.86
CA ALA A 252 29.20 35.87 18.64
C ALA A 252 28.46 35.02 17.59
N TYR A 253 27.82 33.93 18.01
CA TYR A 253 26.99 33.10 17.12
C TYR A 253 25.80 33.87 16.55
N LEU A 254 25.07 34.66 17.35
CA LEU A 254 23.96 35.47 16.85
C LEU A 254 24.42 36.51 15.83
N GLY A 255 25.56 37.15 16.06
CA GLY A 255 26.17 38.09 15.12
C GLY A 255 26.55 37.44 13.79
N LEU A 256 27.17 36.25 13.84
CA LEU A 256 27.47 35.46 12.63
C LEU A 256 26.18 35.04 11.92
N LYS A 257 25.22 34.49 12.67
CA LYS A 257 23.94 34.00 12.15
C LYS A 257 23.16 35.09 11.41
N ALA A 258 23.11 36.30 11.96
CA ALA A 258 22.35 37.41 11.39
C ALA A 258 22.89 37.91 10.04
N ASN A 259 24.18 37.69 9.76
CA ASN A 259 24.87 38.20 8.57
C ASN A 259 25.23 37.10 7.58
N ASP A 260 24.90 35.82 7.85
CA ASP A 260 25.28 34.70 7.00
C ASP A 260 24.30 34.52 5.82
N VAL A 261 24.73 34.92 4.62
CA VAL A 261 23.94 34.82 3.38
C VAL A 261 23.59 33.37 3.02
N VAL A 262 24.48 32.42 3.33
CA VAL A 262 24.25 31.00 3.03
C VAL A 262 23.11 30.45 3.88
N LEU A 263 23.10 30.76 5.17
CA LEU A 263 22.01 30.36 6.07
C LEU A 263 20.68 30.97 5.65
N ALA A 264 20.65 32.26 5.29
CA ALA A 264 19.44 32.92 4.81
C ALA A 264 18.86 32.22 3.56
N ASN A 265 19.72 31.89 2.58
CA ASN A 265 19.31 31.15 1.39
C ASN A 265 18.81 29.73 1.73
N LEU A 266 19.44 29.04 2.68
CA LEU A 266 18.99 27.71 3.13
C LEU A 266 17.63 27.76 3.85
N GLU A 267 17.36 28.81 4.61
CA GLU A 267 16.06 29.07 5.24
C GLU A 267 14.97 29.31 4.19
N GLU A 268 15.26 30.09 3.14
CA GLU A 268 14.33 30.31 2.02
C GLU A 268 14.03 29.01 1.26
N ILE A 269 15.05 28.20 0.95
CA ILE A 269 14.89 26.91 0.29
C ILE A 269 14.07 25.95 1.16
N GLU A 270 14.31 25.88 2.48
CA GLU A 270 13.52 25.03 3.39
C GLU A 270 12.04 25.42 3.35
N GLU A 271 11.73 26.72 3.39
CA GLU A 271 10.36 27.23 3.37
C GLU A 271 9.67 27.03 2.02
N GLU A 272 10.38 27.22 0.90
CA GLU A 272 9.89 26.90 -0.44
C GLU A 272 9.48 25.42 -0.54
N ARG A 273 10.34 24.50 -0.08
CA ARG A 273 10.06 23.06 -0.10
C ARG A 273 8.91 22.69 0.83
N HIS A 274 8.81 23.35 1.98
CA HIS A 274 7.70 23.17 2.91
C HIS A 274 6.37 23.62 2.31
N ARG A 275 6.31 24.81 1.70
CA ARG A 275 5.12 25.30 0.97
C ARG A 275 4.73 24.36 -0.17
N HIS A 276 5.70 23.88 -0.94
CA HIS A 276 5.44 22.90 -2.00
C HIS A 276 4.83 21.60 -1.44
N LEU A 277 5.42 21.03 -0.38
CA LEU A 277 4.91 19.84 0.30
C LEU A 277 3.48 20.03 0.79
N ASN A 278 3.16 21.17 1.42
CA ASN A 278 1.82 21.47 1.89
C ASN A 278 0.81 21.54 0.73
N GLY A 279 1.18 22.17 -0.38
CA GLY A 279 0.35 22.17 -1.60
C GLY A 279 0.10 20.76 -2.17
N LEU A 280 1.03 19.82 -1.99
CA LEU A 280 0.80 18.42 -2.36
C LEU A 280 -0.17 17.73 -1.38
N LEU A 281 0.01 17.95 -0.08
CA LEU A 281 -0.82 17.36 0.98
C LEU A 281 -2.29 17.75 0.85
N GLU A 282 -2.59 19.02 0.57
CA GLU A 282 -3.96 19.49 0.39
C GLU A 282 -4.70 18.79 -0.76
N ARG A 283 -3.99 18.13 -1.67
CA ARG A 283 -4.60 17.34 -2.75
C ARG A 283 -4.75 15.87 -2.39
N ALA A 284 -4.10 15.40 -1.33
CA ALA A 284 -4.11 14.00 -0.92
C ALA A 284 -5.44 13.64 -0.23
N PRO A 285 -6.19 12.64 -0.73
CA PRO A 285 -7.45 12.24 -0.11
C PRO A 285 -7.30 11.84 1.36
N VAL A 286 -6.27 11.06 1.70
CA VAL A 286 -6.00 10.66 3.09
C VAL A 286 -5.70 11.85 3.99
N TYR A 287 -5.01 12.88 3.50
CA TYR A 287 -4.75 14.06 4.30
C TYR A 287 -6.04 14.83 4.57
N ARG A 288 -6.78 15.18 3.50
CA ARG A 288 -8.02 15.95 3.62
C ARG A 288 -9.06 15.24 4.48
N SER A 289 -9.34 13.97 4.21
CA SER A 289 -10.45 13.25 4.83
C SER A 289 -10.10 12.65 6.19
N ALA A 290 -8.85 12.26 6.44
CA ALA A 290 -8.47 11.56 7.67
C ALA A 290 -7.49 12.32 8.57
N LEU A 291 -6.51 13.07 8.06
CA LEU A 291 -5.46 13.63 8.93
C LEU A 291 -5.65 15.11 9.28
N SER A 292 -6.20 15.92 8.37
CA SER A 292 -6.29 17.38 8.53
C SER A 292 -7.16 17.80 9.73
N GLY A 293 -8.20 17.03 10.03
CA GLY A 293 -9.08 17.27 11.18
C GLY A 293 -8.56 16.74 12.52
N VAL A 294 -7.43 16.02 12.53
CA VAL A 294 -6.89 15.43 13.76
C VAL A 294 -6.03 16.47 14.47
N GLU A 295 -6.49 16.95 15.61
CA GLU A 295 -5.75 17.96 16.38
C GLU A 295 -4.35 17.46 16.77
N GLY A 296 -3.32 18.25 16.47
CA GLY A 296 -1.91 17.86 16.64
C GLY A 296 -1.30 17.11 15.46
N CYS A 297 -2.09 16.71 14.44
CA CYS A 297 -1.60 16.12 13.20
C CYS A 297 -1.39 17.17 12.10
N GLY A 298 -0.47 18.11 12.34
CA GLY A 298 -0.15 19.15 11.35
C GLY A 298 0.51 18.59 10.08
N PRO A 299 0.62 19.42 9.02
CA PRO A 299 1.12 19.00 7.70
C PRO A 299 2.44 18.22 7.74
N SER A 300 3.43 18.67 8.53
CA SER A 300 4.73 18.00 8.64
C SER A 300 4.63 16.57 9.21
N THR A 301 3.79 16.37 10.23
CA THR A 301 3.56 15.04 10.84
C THR A 301 2.80 14.14 9.87
N SER A 302 1.78 14.68 9.20
CA SER A 302 1.00 13.94 8.19
C SER A 302 1.86 13.55 6.99
N ALA A 303 2.67 14.47 6.44
CA ALA A 303 3.62 14.19 5.36
C ALA A 303 4.57 13.07 5.73
N ARG A 304 5.12 13.08 6.96
CA ARG A 304 6.00 12.02 7.43
C ARG A 304 5.31 10.65 7.42
N ILE A 305 4.08 10.57 7.92
CA ILE A 305 3.30 9.32 7.92
C ILE A 305 2.99 8.89 6.48
N ILE A 306 2.48 9.82 5.65
CA ILE A 306 2.10 9.53 4.26
C ILE A 306 3.32 9.09 3.44
N ALA A 307 4.43 9.82 3.51
CA ALA A 307 5.67 9.50 2.80
C ALA A 307 6.25 8.15 3.23
N ALA A 308 6.19 7.83 4.52
CA ALA A 308 6.69 6.56 5.02
C ALA A 308 5.81 5.37 4.59
N VAL A 309 4.49 5.57 4.60
CA VAL A 309 3.51 4.55 4.20
C VAL A 309 3.44 4.40 2.68
N GLY A 310 3.61 5.48 1.92
CA GLY A 310 3.54 5.50 0.46
C GLY A 310 2.18 5.02 -0.05
N ASP A 311 2.17 3.82 -0.62
CA ASP A 311 0.96 3.17 -1.14
C ASP A 311 0.42 2.16 -0.11
N LEU A 312 -0.83 2.35 0.34
CA LEU A 312 -1.48 1.46 1.30
C LEU A 312 -1.66 0.03 0.74
N ARG A 313 -1.77 -0.11 -0.59
CA ARG A 313 -2.04 -1.38 -1.28
C ARG A 313 -0.96 -2.43 -1.03
N ARG A 314 0.27 -2.00 -0.72
CA ARG A 314 1.37 -2.93 -0.39
C ARG A 314 1.16 -3.74 0.89
N PHE A 315 0.26 -3.29 1.77
CA PHE A 315 -0.06 -3.98 3.02
C PHE A 315 -1.24 -4.94 2.89
N ILE A 316 -1.99 -4.86 1.80
CA ILE A 316 -3.23 -5.58 1.61
C ILE A 316 -2.93 -7.07 1.47
N VAL A 317 -3.62 -7.84 2.29
CA VAL A 317 -3.74 -9.28 2.21
C VAL A 317 -5.12 -9.52 1.64
N THR A 318 -5.20 -10.25 0.53
CA THR A 318 -6.47 -10.79 0.07
C THR A 318 -6.65 -12.17 0.70
N PRO A 319 -7.89 -12.63 0.91
CA PRO A 319 -8.14 -14.02 1.22
C PRO A 319 -7.66 -14.91 0.06
N ASP A 320 -7.48 -16.19 0.34
CA ASP A 320 -7.14 -17.18 -0.69
C ASP A 320 -8.17 -17.12 -1.83
N PRO A 321 -7.77 -16.74 -3.06
CA PRO A 321 -8.69 -16.55 -4.16
C PRO A 321 -9.32 -17.87 -4.62
N THR A 322 -8.59 -18.99 -4.53
CA THR A 322 -9.08 -20.31 -4.90
C THR A 322 -10.21 -20.73 -3.96
N LEU A 323 -9.95 -20.68 -2.64
CA LEU A 323 -10.97 -20.99 -1.63
C LEU A 323 -12.19 -20.05 -1.75
N LEU A 324 -11.97 -18.76 -1.98
CA LEU A 324 -13.08 -17.82 -2.19
C LEU A 324 -13.89 -18.14 -3.45
N SER A 325 -13.23 -18.60 -4.51
CA SER A 325 -13.91 -19.00 -5.75
C SER A 325 -14.75 -20.25 -5.51
N GLU A 326 -14.18 -21.28 -4.88
CA GLU A 326 -14.87 -22.53 -4.52
C GLU A 326 -16.11 -22.26 -3.66
N LEU A 327 -15.96 -21.47 -2.59
CA LEU A 327 -17.08 -21.09 -1.72
C LEU A 327 -18.15 -20.29 -2.46
N ARG A 328 -17.77 -19.43 -3.42
CA ARG A 328 -18.76 -18.67 -4.20
C ARG A 328 -19.52 -19.56 -5.17
N SER A 329 -18.83 -20.48 -5.85
CA SER A 329 -19.45 -21.45 -6.76
C SER A 329 -20.41 -22.35 -5.99
N GLU A 330 -19.97 -22.88 -4.85
CA GLU A 330 -20.80 -23.75 -4.01
C GLU A 330 -22.03 -23.02 -3.47
N ARG A 331 -21.85 -21.78 -2.99
CA ARG A 331 -22.98 -20.94 -2.58
C ARG A 331 -23.94 -20.66 -3.73
N SER A 332 -23.44 -20.45 -4.96
CA SER A 332 -24.31 -20.26 -6.13
C SER A 332 -25.12 -21.52 -6.40
N ARG A 333 -24.46 -22.68 -6.46
CA ARG A 333 -25.10 -23.99 -6.65
C ARG A 333 -26.23 -24.23 -5.65
N LEU A 334 -25.99 -24.00 -4.36
CA LEU A 334 -27.00 -24.18 -3.30
C LEU A 334 -28.18 -23.20 -3.41
N VAL A 335 -27.95 -21.99 -3.91
CA VAL A 335 -29.01 -20.99 -4.12
C VAL A 335 -29.85 -21.35 -5.35
N ASP A 336 -29.20 -21.83 -6.41
CA ASP A 336 -29.87 -22.28 -7.63
C ASP A 336 -30.71 -23.55 -7.33
N GLU A 337 -30.19 -24.49 -6.54
CA GLU A 337 -30.90 -25.70 -6.08
C GLU A 337 -32.06 -25.41 -5.13
N ALA A 338 -32.05 -24.27 -4.43
CA ALA A 338 -33.15 -23.85 -3.55
C ALA A 338 -34.27 -23.10 -4.31
N GLU A 339 -34.21 -23.09 -5.66
CA GLU A 339 -35.17 -22.46 -6.58
C GLU A 339 -35.51 -21.01 -6.20
N VAL A 340 -34.49 -20.24 -5.82
CA VAL A 340 -34.66 -18.87 -5.31
C VAL A 340 -35.10 -17.89 -6.41
N ASP A 341 -34.76 -18.16 -7.66
CA ASP A 341 -34.96 -17.24 -8.78
C ASP A 341 -36.39 -17.24 -9.36
N GLU A 342 -37.24 -18.21 -8.99
CA GLU A 342 -38.61 -18.32 -9.54
C GLU A 342 -39.73 -17.80 -8.65
N TRP A 343 -39.47 -17.47 -7.38
CA TRP A 343 -40.56 -16.94 -6.54
C TRP A 343 -40.87 -15.51 -6.93
N THR A 344 -42.04 -15.32 -7.53
CA THR A 344 -42.63 -13.99 -7.56
C THR A 344 -42.87 -13.55 -6.12
N VAL A 345 -42.65 -12.27 -5.83
CA VAL A 345 -42.93 -11.69 -4.51
C VAL A 345 -44.38 -11.98 -4.07
N ASP A 346 -45.27 -12.20 -5.03
CA ASP A 346 -46.67 -12.52 -4.85
C ASP A 346 -46.88 -13.99 -4.38
N GLU A 347 -46.07 -14.96 -4.82
CA GLU A 347 -46.08 -16.35 -4.31
C GLU A 347 -45.48 -16.48 -2.90
N LEU A 348 -44.51 -15.62 -2.55
CA LEU A 348 -43.91 -15.57 -1.21
C LEU A 348 -44.90 -15.14 -0.12
N THR A 349 -45.99 -14.45 -0.49
CA THR A 349 -46.73 -13.62 0.45
C THR A 349 -48.25 -13.79 0.38
N GLY A 350 -48.78 -14.85 0.99
CA GLY A 350 -50.20 -14.94 1.31
C GLY A 350 -50.71 -13.65 2.01
N HIS A 351 -51.82 -13.11 1.49
CA HIS A 351 -52.32 -11.72 1.50
C HIS A 351 -52.25 -10.82 2.75
N GLN A 352 -51.73 -11.22 3.92
CA GLN A 352 -51.70 -10.36 5.13
C GLN A 352 -50.31 -10.09 5.72
N PHE A 353 -49.30 -10.95 5.49
CA PHE A 353 -47.91 -10.70 5.95
C PHE A 353 -47.02 -10.06 4.86
N ALA A 354 -47.63 -9.70 3.73
CA ALA A 354 -46.97 -9.39 2.46
C ALA A 354 -46.23 -8.06 2.42
N ALA A 355 -46.83 -6.98 2.92
CA ALA A 355 -46.33 -5.64 2.65
C ALA A 355 -44.97 -5.35 3.30
N GLN A 356 -44.77 -5.78 4.56
CA GLN A 356 -43.53 -5.51 5.29
C GLN A 356 -42.36 -6.37 4.82
N ALA A 357 -42.58 -7.66 4.56
CA ALA A 357 -41.55 -8.56 4.03
C ALA A 357 -41.14 -8.14 2.61
N ARG A 358 -42.11 -7.80 1.75
CA ARG A 358 -41.88 -7.21 0.42
C ARG A 358 -41.09 -5.91 0.50
N ALA A 359 -41.51 -4.96 1.33
CA ALA A 359 -40.80 -3.70 1.49
C ALA A 359 -39.36 -3.90 2.01
N THR A 360 -39.14 -4.88 2.90
CA THR A 360 -37.79 -5.19 3.41
C THR A 360 -36.94 -5.87 2.35
N TYR A 361 -37.51 -6.79 1.58
CA TYR A 361 -36.85 -7.46 0.46
C TYR A 361 -36.48 -6.47 -0.64
N GLU A 362 -37.39 -5.60 -1.07
CA GLU A 362 -37.12 -4.59 -2.09
C GLU A 362 -36.04 -3.61 -1.61
N LYS A 363 -36.07 -3.17 -0.34
CA LYS A 363 -34.98 -2.37 0.24
C LYS A 363 -33.65 -3.10 0.24
N ALA A 364 -33.64 -4.41 0.51
CA ALA A 364 -32.42 -5.22 0.46
C ALA A 364 -31.93 -5.36 -0.99
N ARG A 365 -32.84 -5.59 -1.94
CA ARG A 365 -32.57 -5.70 -3.38
C ARG A 365 -32.01 -4.41 -3.95
N GLU A 366 -32.62 -3.26 -3.62
CA GLU A 366 -32.14 -1.92 -3.98
C GLU A 366 -30.72 -1.65 -3.48
N ARG A 367 -30.37 -2.20 -2.30
CA ARG A 367 -29.01 -2.12 -1.73
C ARG A 367 -28.05 -3.19 -2.25
N GLY A 368 -28.54 -4.19 -2.98
CA GLY A 368 -27.77 -5.39 -3.36
C GLY A 368 -27.40 -6.30 -2.18
N ASP A 369 -28.12 -6.24 -1.06
CA ASP A 369 -27.87 -7.06 0.13
C ASP A 369 -28.49 -8.46 -0.01
N ARG A 370 -27.79 -9.31 -0.78
CA ARG A 370 -28.21 -10.70 -1.01
C ARG A 370 -28.36 -11.52 0.27
N HIS A 371 -27.57 -11.21 1.31
CA HIS A 371 -27.66 -11.93 2.59
C HIS A 371 -29.00 -11.68 3.26
N GLN A 372 -29.42 -10.41 3.33
CA GLN A 372 -30.72 -10.04 3.87
C GLN A 372 -31.86 -10.61 3.04
N MET A 373 -31.73 -10.61 1.70
CA MET A 373 -32.72 -11.24 0.81
C MET A 373 -32.91 -12.73 1.11
N TRP A 374 -31.82 -13.49 1.20
CA TRP A 374 -31.87 -14.93 1.49
C TRP A 374 -32.42 -15.24 2.89
N GLN A 375 -32.13 -14.41 3.90
CA GLN A 375 -32.75 -14.56 5.22
C GLN A 375 -34.27 -14.38 5.18
N ILE A 376 -34.77 -13.41 4.40
CA ILE A 376 -36.20 -13.17 4.24
C ILE A 376 -36.87 -14.36 3.54
N ILE A 377 -36.29 -14.85 2.45
CA ILE A 377 -36.79 -16.01 1.71
C ILE A 377 -36.83 -17.25 2.61
N ARG A 378 -35.72 -17.53 3.30
CA ARG A 378 -35.64 -18.66 4.24
C ARG A 378 -36.75 -18.60 5.29
N SER A 379 -36.91 -17.45 5.96
CA SER A 379 -37.95 -17.30 6.98
C SER A 379 -39.37 -17.38 6.44
N ASN A 380 -39.61 -17.02 5.18
CA ASN A 380 -40.90 -17.26 4.53
C ASN A 380 -41.12 -18.74 4.24
N LYS A 381 -40.12 -19.46 3.70
CA LYS A 381 -40.20 -20.91 3.45
C LYS A 381 -40.41 -21.70 4.75
N GLU A 382 -39.70 -21.36 5.83
CA GLU A 382 -39.90 -21.94 7.18
C GLU A 382 -41.35 -21.82 7.66
N ARG A 383 -41.96 -20.64 7.49
CA ARG A 383 -43.35 -20.39 7.89
C ARG A 383 -44.34 -21.14 7.02
N GLN A 384 -44.10 -21.23 5.71
CA GLN A 384 -44.97 -21.98 4.81
C GLN A 384 -44.90 -23.48 5.09
N ALA A 385 -43.70 -24.02 5.33
CA ALA A 385 -43.52 -25.41 5.75
C ALA A 385 -44.30 -25.71 7.04
N GLN A 386 -44.25 -24.80 8.01
CA GLN A 386 -45.02 -24.91 9.24
C GLN A 386 -46.54 -24.95 8.98
N LYS A 387 -47.05 -24.08 8.10
CA LYS A 387 -48.48 -24.09 7.72
C LYS A 387 -48.89 -25.40 7.04
N PHE A 388 -48.05 -25.94 6.15
CA PHE A 388 -48.34 -27.22 5.51
C PHE A 388 -48.33 -28.38 6.51
N ARG A 389 -47.42 -28.38 7.49
CA ARG A 389 -47.45 -29.34 8.60
C ARG A 389 -48.76 -29.27 9.38
N GLU A 390 -49.18 -28.07 9.76
CA GLU A 390 -50.43 -27.85 10.50
C GLU A 390 -51.67 -28.28 9.69
N ALA A 391 -51.60 -28.18 8.36
CA ALA A 391 -52.65 -28.65 7.45
C ALA A 391 -52.59 -30.17 7.14
N GLY A 392 -51.59 -30.91 7.65
CA GLY A 392 -51.40 -32.33 7.37
C GLY A 392 -50.82 -32.62 5.97
N ILE A 393 -50.28 -31.61 5.30
CA ILE A 393 -49.72 -31.67 3.95
C ILE A 393 -48.20 -31.94 4.06
N VAL A 394 -47.84 -33.20 4.32
CA VAL A 394 -46.48 -33.59 4.75
C VAL A 394 -45.43 -33.43 3.64
N GLU A 395 -45.74 -33.85 2.41
CA GLU A 395 -44.75 -33.85 1.30
C GLU A 395 -44.28 -32.43 0.96
N GLN A 396 -45.21 -31.47 0.88
CA GLN A 396 -44.90 -30.07 0.61
C GLN A 396 -44.15 -29.41 1.76
N ALA A 397 -44.46 -29.78 3.02
CA ALA A 397 -43.70 -29.32 4.16
C ALA A 397 -42.24 -29.81 4.09
N GLN A 398 -42.04 -31.11 3.82
CA GLN A 398 -40.71 -31.70 3.70
C GLN A 398 -39.90 -31.10 2.54
N PHE A 399 -40.54 -30.82 1.42
CA PHE A 399 -39.91 -30.14 0.29
C PHE A 399 -39.38 -28.74 0.69
N LEU A 400 -40.23 -27.90 1.30
CA LEU A 400 -39.82 -26.57 1.76
C LEU A 400 -38.74 -26.63 2.85
N GLU A 401 -38.77 -27.64 3.72
CA GLU A 401 -37.72 -27.85 4.72
C GLU A 401 -36.36 -28.15 4.08
N ALA A 402 -36.33 -28.99 3.04
CA ALA A 402 -35.11 -29.26 2.29
C ALA A 402 -34.54 -27.99 1.65
N GLU A 403 -35.39 -27.13 1.08
CA GLU A 403 -34.96 -25.84 0.53
C GLU A 403 -34.46 -24.87 1.61
N VAL A 404 -35.09 -24.86 2.79
CA VAL A 404 -34.62 -24.09 3.95
C VAL A 404 -33.23 -24.55 4.38
N ASP A 405 -32.97 -25.86 4.36
CA ASP A 405 -31.66 -26.42 4.69
C ASP A 405 -30.59 -26.00 3.67
N LEU A 406 -30.89 -26.02 2.36
CA LEU A 406 -30.00 -25.50 1.32
C LEU A 406 -29.70 -24.01 1.53
N LEU A 407 -30.71 -23.20 1.85
CA LEU A 407 -30.54 -21.77 2.16
C LEU A 407 -29.69 -21.55 3.42
N ASN A 408 -29.85 -22.37 4.46
CA ASN A 408 -29.02 -22.31 5.66
C ASN A 408 -27.55 -22.62 5.34
N GLN A 409 -27.28 -23.62 4.49
CA GLN A 409 -25.92 -23.91 4.02
C GLN A 409 -25.34 -22.75 3.20
N ALA A 410 -26.11 -22.18 2.28
CA ALA A 410 -25.68 -21.02 1.49
C ALA A 410 -25.39 -19.79 2.38
N LEU A 411 -26.22 -19.54 3.40
CA LEU A 411 -26.02 -18.47 4.39
C LEU A 411 -24.75 -18.70 5.22
N ALA A 412 -24.48 -19.93 5.65
CA ALA A 412 -23.27 -20.30 6.38
C ALA A 412 -22.00 -20.10 5.53
N ILE A 413 -22.03 -20.49 4.25
CA ILE A 413 -20.93 -20.22 3.31
C ILE A 413 -20.73 -18.72 3.11
N ASN A 414 -21.82 -17.95 2.98
CA ASN A 414 -21.71 -16.49 2.86
C ASN A 414 -21.08 -15.87 4.11
N GLN A 415 -21.47 -16.31 5.31
CA GLN A 415 -20.83 -15.91 6.56
C GLN A 415 -19.34 -16.24 6.56
N ARG A 416 -18.96 -17.46 6.13
CA ARG A 416 -17.56 -17.87 6.00
C ARG A 416 -16.76 -16.99 5.04
N ILE A 417 -17.34 -16.61 3.90
CA ILE A 417 -16.73 -15.66 2.96
C ILE A 417 -16.49 -14.29 3.64
N HIS A 418 -17.47 -13.80 4.42
CA HIS A 418 -17.32 -12.55 5.17
C HIS A 418 -16.24 -12.65 6.25
N GLU A 419 -16.14 -13.77 6.96
CA GLU A 419 -15.07 -14.05 7.92
C GLU A 419 -13.69 -14.02 7.26
N LEU A 420 -13.51 -14.73 6.14
CA LEU A 420 -12.25 -14.75 5.40
C LEU A 420 -11.83 -13.34 4.95
N LYS A 421 -12.78 -12.54 4.45
CA LYS A 421 -12.53 -11.12 4.10
C LYS A 421 -12.15 -10.30 5.33
N ARG A 422 -12.82 -10.51 6.46
CA ARG A 422 -12.55 -9.83 7.74
C ARG A 422 -11.17 -10.21 8.29
N GLU A 423 -10.81 -11.48 8.26
CA GLU A 423 -9.47 -11.97 8.61
C GLU A 423 -8.39 -11.33 7.74
N ALA A 424 -8.61 -11.28 6.42
CA ALA A 424 -7.67 -10.66 5.50
C ALA A 424 -7.51 -9.15 5.74
N PHE A 425 -8.61 -8.43 6.03
CA PHE A 425 -8.55 -7.03 6.47
C PHE A 425 -7.72 -6.87 7.75
N PHE A 426 -7.93 -7.73 8.75
CA PHE A 426 -7.17 -7.68 10.00
C PHE A 426 -5.69 -8.02 9.80
N ARG A 427 -5.36 -8.98 8.94
CA ARG A 427 -3.96 -9.27 8.56
C ARG A 427 -3.33 -8.09 7.84
N SER A 428 -4.06 -7.41 6.96
CA SER A 428 -3.61 -6.19 6.27
C SER A 428 -3.29 -5.07 7.26
N ARG A 429 -4.22 -4.81 8.17
CA ARG A 429 -4.04 -3.85 9.27
C ARG A 429 -2.85 -4.23 10.14
N GLY A 430 -2.68 -5.52 10.46
CA GLY A 430 -1.54 -6.04 11.20
C GLY A 430 -0.20 -5.77 10.51
N ARG A 431 -0.11 -6.00 9.19
CA ARG A 431 1.08 -5.66 8.39
C ARG A 431 1.38 -4.17 8.42
N PHE A 432 0.35 -3.32 8.28
CA PHE A 432 0.50 -1.87 8.39
C PHE A 432 1.03 -1.43 9.76
N LEU A 433 0.44 -1.92 10.86
CA LEU A 433 0.87 -1.57 12.22
C LEU A 433 2.30 -2.04 12.53
N SER A 434 2.66 -3.23 12.04
CA SER A 434 4.01 -3.80 12.17
C SER A 434 5.02 -2.94 11.40
N TYR A 435 4.70 -2.58 10.15
CA TYR A 435 5.53 -1.70 9.34
C TYR A 435 5.70 -0.32 9.97
N CYS A 436 4.67 0.23 10.59
CA CYS A 436 4.74 1.53 11.27
C CYS A 436 5.42 1.44 12.65
N GLY A 437 5.72 0.24 13.15
CA GLY A 437 6.35 0.04 14.46
C GLY A 437 5.47 0.50 15.64
N VAL A 438 4.15 0.54 15.44
CA VAL A 438 3.16 0.99 16.42
C VAL A 438 2.32 -0.15 16.99
N GLY A 439 2.30 -1.32 16.34
CA GLY A 439 1.68 -2.51 16.88
C GLY A 439 2.63 -3.28 17.80
N VAL A 440 2.09 -3.82 18.90
CA VAL A 440 2.66 -5.03 19.48
C VAL A 440 2.53 -6.10 18.40
N ILE A 441 3.63 -6.74 18.01
CA ILE A 441 3.62 -7.82 17.01
C ILE A 441 2.83 -8.98 17.62
N LYS A 442 1.50 -8.96 17.48
CA LYS A 442 0.60 -10.03 17.90
C LYS A 442 0.19 -10.92 16.73
N VAL A 443 0.76 -10.67 15.54
CA VAL A 443 0.38 -11.36 14.31
C VAL A 443 1.23 -12.63 14.19
N PRO A 444 0.64 -13.83 14.22
CA PRO A 444 1.32 -15.13 14.36
C PRO A 444 1.99 -15.60 13.06
N VAL A 445 2.61 -14.70 12.30
CA VAL A 445 2.89 -14.96 10.87
C VAL A 445 4.35 -15.16 10.52
N TYR A 446 5.33 -14.91 11.39
CA TYR A 446 6.72 -15.24 11.02
C TYR A 446 7.55 -15.74 12.20
N GLN A 447 7.81 -17.05 12.15
CA GLN A 447 8.57 -17.91 13.07
C GLN A 447 7.78 -18.28 14.33
N ARG A 448 7.05 -19.39 14.24
CA ARG A 448 6.64 -20.21 15.39
C ARG A 448 7.92 -20.70 16.08
N ASP A 449 8.09 -20.40 17.35
CA ASP A 449 8.54 -21.45 18.26
C ASP A 449 7.27 -22.22 18.63
N ASP A 450 7.29 -23.55 18.53
CA ASP A 450 6.08 -24.40 18.68
C ASP A 450 5.45 -24.37 20.09
N ASN A 451 5.99 -23.55 21.01
CA ASN A 451 5.61 -23.50 22.43
C ASN A 451 4.82 -22.24 22.85
N ASP A 452 4.52 -21.30 21.94
CA ASP A 452 3.80 -20.07 22.31
C ASP A 452 2.27 -20.30 22.39
N GLU A 453 1.69 -20.13 23.58
CA GLU A 453 0.26 -20.29 23.85
C GLU A 453 -0.58 -19.11 23.28
N ILE A 454 -1.62 -19.43 22.50
CA ILE A 454 -2.57 -18.44 21.94
C ILE A 454 -3.73 -18.24 22.92
N VAL A 455 -3.89 -17.02 23.42
CA VAL A 455 -5.00 -16.61 24.30
C VAL A 455 -5.88 -15.63 23.54
N LYS A 456 -7.21 -15.73 23.65
CA LYS A 456 -8.12 -14.73 23.05
C LYS A 456 -8.10 -13.45 23.89
N ASP A 457 -8.07 -12.29 23.22
CA ASP A 457 -8.29 -11.00 23.87
C ASP A 457 -9.72 -10.97 24.43
N GLU A 458 -9.88 -10.88 25.74
CA GLU A 458 -11.18 -10.96 26.40
C GLU A 458 -12.18 -9.89 25.92
N LYS A 459 -11.71 -8.74 25.43
CA LYS A 459 -12.59 -7.64 24.98
C LYS A 459 -12.91 -7.70 23.50
N THR A 460 -11.97 -8.16 22.69
CA THR A 460 -12.10 -8.11 21.22
C THR A 460 -12.30 -9.47 20.57
N GLY A 461 -12.03 -10.56 21.29
CA GLY A 461 -12.02 -11.93 20.77
C GLY A 461 -10.81 -12.22 19.87
N ASP A 462 -9.94 -11.24 19.61
CA ASP A 462 -8.79 -11.36 18.73
C ASP A 462 -7.75 -12.30 19.34
N PRO A 463 -7.15 -13.27 18.60
CA PRO A 463 -6.09 -14.13 19.13
C PRO A 463 -4.83 -13.33 19.48
N ILE A 464 -4.21 -13.64 20.63
CA ILE A 464 -3.01 -13.00 21.18
C ILE A 464 -1.98 -14.06 21.56
N VAL A 465 -0.69 -13.80 21.31
CA VAL A 465 0.41 -14.56 21.93
C VAL A 465 0.65 -14.03 23.35
N ALA A 466 0.49 -14.89 24.38
CA ALA A 466 0.53 -14.50 25.79
C ALA A 466 1.84 -13.78 26.18
N SER A 467 2.98 -14.26 25.65
CA SER A 467 4.33 -13.76 25.94
C SER A 467 4.62 -12.34 25.40
N MET A 468 3.81 -11.83 24.47
CA MET A 468 4.04 -10.54 23.81
C MET A 468 3.19 -9.38 24.35
N VAL A 469 2.35 -9.61 25.37
CA VAL A 469 1.53 -8.55 25.95
C VAL A 469 2.41 -7.52 26.70
N GLY A 470 2.75 -6.43 26.02
CA GLY A 470 3.40 -5.25 26.62
C GLY A 470 4.88 -5.07 26.29
N ILE A 471 5.50 -5.96 25.51
CA ILE A 471 6.88 -5.79 25.05
C ILE A 471 6.87 -5.04 23.71
N PHE A 472 7.23 -3.76 23.75
CA PHE A 472 7.38 -2.96 22.53
C PHE A 472 8.65 -3.36 21.77
N PRO A 473 8.59 -3.52 20.44
CA PRO A 473 9.77 -3.79 19.64
C PRO A 473 10.80 -2.67 19.81
N ARG A 474 11.94 -2.99 20.40
CA ARG A 474 13.11 -2.10 20.51
C ARG A 474 14.16 -2.57 19.53
N ARG A 475 14.76 -1.65 18.79
CA ARG A 475 15.94 -1.96 17.98
C ARG A 475 17.10 -2.20 18.95
N ARG A 476 17.71 -3.37 18.89
CA ARG A 476 18.97 -3.67 19.58
C ARG A 476 20.10 -3.39 18.59
N THR A 477 21.27 -3.00 19.09
CA THR A 477 22.46 -2.89 18.23
C THR A 477 22.69 -4.23 17.54
N GLY A 478 22.90 -4.22 16.22
CA GLY A 478 23.03 -5.43 15.39
C GLY A 478 21.72 -6.06 14.93
N SER A 479 20.53 -5.64 15.41
CA SER A 479 19.26 -6.18 14.91
C SER A 479 18.63 -5.32 13.81
N HIS A 480 18.12 -6.00 12.77
CA HIS A 480 17.32 -5.38 11.72
C HIS A 480 15.88 -5.19 12.22
N ALA A 481 15.50 -3.95 12.49
CA ALA A 481 14.12 -3.59 12.74
C ALA A 481 13.33 -3.65 11.42
N LYS A 482 12.22 -4.41 11.39
CA LYS A 482 11.34 -4.54 10.21
C LYS A 482 10.33 -3.40 10.05
N TRP A 483 10.41 -2.34 10.86
CA TRP A 483 9.53 -1.16 10.75
C TRP A 483 10.24 0.01 10.08
N ASN A 484 9.44 0.93 9.55
CA ASN A 484 9.91 2.20 9.00
C ASN A 484 10.06 3.24 10.12
N ASN A 485 11.26 3.83 10.23
CA ASN A 485 11.57 4.80 11.28
C ASN A 485 10.79 6.11 11.13
N ASP A 486 10.56 6.58 9.91
CA ASP A 486 9.81 7.82 9.67
C ASP A 486 8.35 7.65 10.08
N ALA A 487 7.72 6.53 9.71
CA ALA A 487 6.36 6.21 10.14
C ALA A 487 6.27 6.19 11.67
N ARG A 488 7.16 5.42 12.33
CA ARG A 488 7.18 5.29 13.78
C ARG A 488 7.38 6.63 14.48
N THR A 489 8.31 7.45 14.00
CA THR A 489 8.56 8.77 14.57
C THR A 489 7.37 9.71 14.33
N GLY A 490 6.72 9.65 13.16
CA GLY A 490 5.49 10.42 12.88
C GLY A 490 4.38 10.12 13.90
N PHE A 491 4.12 8.83 14.13
CA PHE A 491 3.16 8.41 15.15
C PHE A 491 3.58 8.78 16.59
N TYR A 492 4.87 8.71 16.91
CA TYR A 492 5.37 9.11 18.22
C TYR A 492 5.18 10.61 18.48
N LEU A 493 5.52 11.45 17.50
CA LEU A 493 5.31 12.90 17.57
C LEU A 493 3.83 13.24 17.78
N LEU A 494 2.95 12.51 17.10
CA LEU A 494 1.51 12.67 17.27
C LEU A 494 1.04 12.31 18.70
N GLY A 495 1.57 11.22 19.27
CA GLY A 495 1.31 10.86 20.67
C GLY A 495 1.76 11.92 21.68
N ASP A 496 2.88 12.61 21.41
CA ASP A 496 3.35 13.74 22.22
C ASP A 496 2.41 14.95 22.10
N GLN A 497 1.90 15.23 20.90
CA GLN A 497 0.92 16.31 20.69
C GLN A 497 -0.38 16.07 21.47
N TRP A 498 -0.91 14.85 21.52
CA TRP A 498 -2.12 14.54 22.30
C TRP A 498 -1.91 14.68 23.81
N ASN A 499 -0.67 14.50 24.29
CA ASN A 499 -0.35 14.77 25.69
C ASN A 499 -0.36 16.27 26.01
N ARG A 500 0.03 17.13 25.05
CA ARG A 500 -0.01 18.59 25.17
C ARG A 500 -1.41 19.17 24.94
N ARG A 501 -2.21 18.51 24.10
CA ARG A 501 -3.57 18.88 23.70
C ARG A 501 -4.58 17.92 24.30
N ALA A 502 -4.62 17.90 25.63
CA ALA A 502 -5.30 16.84 26.36
C ALA A 502 -6.84 16.88 26.23
N ASP A 503 -7.41 17.97 25.73
CA ASP A 503 -8.84 18.13 25.50
C ASP A 503 -9.27 17.74 24.07
N SER A 504 -8.32 17.52 23.16
CA SER A 504 -8.59 16.94 21.83
C SER A 504 -9.19 15.53 21.94
N GLU A 505 -9.91 15.07 20.93
CA GLU A 505 -10.51 13.71 20.89
C GLU A 505 -9.50 12.62 21.29
N TRP A 506 -8.32 12.62 20.66
CA TRP A 506 -7.25 11.66 20.95
C TRP A 506 -6.50 11.95 22.25
N GLY A 507 -6.48 13.20 22.72
CA GLY A 507 -6.02 13.58 24.07
C GLY A 507 -6.91 12.99 25.17
N GLN A 508 -8.23 13.03 24.97
CA GLN A 508 -9.22 12.40 25.85
C GLN A 508 -9.07 10.88 25.81
N ARG A 509 -8.90 10.29 24.62
CA ARG A 509 -8.61 8.86 24.47
C ARG A 509 -7.34 8.44 25.21
N LEU A 510 -6.30 9.27 25.17
CA LEU A 510 -5.07 9.07 25.95
C LEU A 510 -5.33 9.11 27.46
N ARG A 511 -6.16 10.04 27.95
CA ARG A 511 -6.56 10.11 29.37
C ARG A 511 -7.33 8.84 29.80
N GLN A 512 -8.29 8.39 29.00
CA GLN A 512 -9.03 7.14 29.23
C GLN A 512 -8.08 5.93 29.31
N ASN A 513 -7.14 5.83 28.37
CA ASN A 513 -6.13 4.77 28.37
C ASN A 513 -5.21 4.83 29.61
N LYS A 514 -4.82 6.03 30.07
CA LYS A 514 -4.06 6.21 31.32
C LYS A 514 -4.87 5.72 32.54
N GLU A 515 -6.14 6.10 32.64
CA GLU A 515 -7.01 5.67 33.73
C GLU A 515 -7.22 4.15 33.74
N MET A 516 -7.49 3.56 32.57
CA MET A 516 -7.60 2.11 32.43
C MET A 516 -6.35 1.38 32.94
N TYR A 517 -5.15 1.86 32.59
CA TYR A 517 -3.91 1.23 33.07
C TYR A 517 -3.65 1.45 34.56
N ARG A 518 -4.06 2.60 35.14
CA ARG A 518 -3.99 2.81 36.60
C ARG A 518 -4.93 1.88 37.36
N LYS A 519 -6.14 1.64 36.85
CA LYS A 519 -7.09 0.68 37.43
C LYS A 519 -6.55 -0.76 37.34
N ARG A 520 -5.93 -1.13 36.22
CA ARG A 520 -5.36 -2.48 36.01
C ARG A 520 -4.09 -2.73 36.81
N HIS A 521 -3.30 -1.69 37.05
CA HIS A 521 -2.01 -1.75 37.75
C HIS A 521 -1.97 -0.64 38.80
N PRO A 522 -2.70 -0.81 39.93
CA PRO A 522 -2.75 0.21 40.98
C PRO A 522 -1.40 0.40 41.67
N ASP A 523 -0.65 -0.68 41.83
CA ASP A 523 0.61 -0.71 42.57
C ASP A 523 1.84 -0.80 41.66
N GLU A 524 2.93 -0.15 42.07
CA GLU A 524 4.24 -0.31 41.45
C GLU A 524 4.85 -1.66 41.85
N ILE A 525 5.32 -2.44 40.87
CA ILE A 525 5.89 -3.78 41.12
C ILE A 525 7.38 -3.74 40.80
N GLU A 526 8.22 -4.20 41.73
CA GLU A 526 9.64 -4.43 41.45
C GLU A 526 9.83 -5.76 40.71
N VAL A 527 10.44 -5.71 39.53
CA VAL A 527 10.78 -6.91 38.74
C VAL A 527 12.29 -6.96 38.56
N VAL A 528 12.88 -8.12 38.83
CA VAL A 528 14.29 -8.39 38.54
C VAL A 528 14.39 -8.84 37.08
N GLU A 529 14.97 -8.01 36.22
CA GLU A 529 15.16 -8.31 34.79
C GLU A 529 16.66 -8.22 34.48
N ASN A 530 17.26 -9.34 34.05
CA ASN A 530 18.72 -9.47 33.83
C ASN A 530 19.54 -9.07 35.08
N GLY A 531 19.13 -9.53 36.27
CA GLY A 531 19.80 -9.23 37.53
C GLY A 531 19.66 -7.78 38.02
N LYS A 532 18.96 -6.92 37.29
CA LYS A 532 18.71 -5.52 37.68
C LYS A 532 17.26 -5.35 38.15
N LYS A 533 17.07 -4.82 39.36
CA LYS A 533 15.74 -4.42 39.87
C LYS A 533 15.22 -3.25 39.03
N ARG A 534 14.02 -3.39 38.48
CA ARG A 534 13.31 -2.35 37.74
C ARG A 534 11.89 -2.22 38.27
N LYS A 535 11.44 -1.00 38.53
CA LYS A 535 10.03 -0.72 38.87
C LYS A 535 9.18 -0.76 37.60
N LYS A 536 8.21 -1.67 37.55
CA LYS A 536 7.13 -1.70 36.57
C LYS A 536 5.93 -0.92 37.11
N TYR A 537 5.13 -0.43 36.17
CA TYR A 537 3.87 0.30 36.43
C TYR A 537 4.00 1.62 37.20
N THR A 538 5.20 2.21 37.22
CA THR A 538 5.36 3.60 37.66
C THR A 538 4.48 4.54 36.84
N LYS A 539 4.15 5.72 37.38
CA LYS A 539 3.36 6.76 36.67
C LYS A 539 3.90 7.03 35.25
N GLY A 540 5.24 7.10 35.11
CA GLY A 540 5.91 7.28 33.81
C GLY A 540 5.87 6.05 32.91
N HIS A 541 5.84 4.83 33.47
CA HIS A 541 5.62 3.60 32.69
C HIS A 541 4.18 3.53 32.17
N ILE A 542 3.19 3.76 33.04
CA ILE A 542 1.76 3.81 32.68
C ILE A 542 1.51 4.87 31.60
N HIS A 543 2.10 6.07 31.74
CA HIS A 543 2.00 7.10 30.73
C HIS A 543 2.48 6.61 29.35
N ARG A 544 3.66 5.97 29.29
CA ARG A 544 4.19 5.42 28.03
C ARG A 544 3.31 4.31 27.46
N MET A 545 2.82 3.39 28.30
CA MET A 545 1.88 2.35 27.87
C MET A 545 0.60 2.95 27.26
N ALA A 546 0.05 3.97 27.90
CA ALA A 546 -1.15 4.66 27.43
C ALA A 546 -0.92 5.42 26.10
N VAL A 547 0.22 6.11 25.96
CA VAL A 547 0.61 6.78 24.70
C VAL A 547 0.66 5.77 23.56
N TRP A 548 1.37 4.66 23.73
CA TRP A 548 1.48 3.64 22.68
C TRP A 548 0.16 2.94 22.38
N ARG A 549 -0.67 2.68 23.40
CA ARG A 549 -2.03 2.14 23.19
C ARG A 549 -2.85 3.09 22.32
N THR A 550 -2.83 4.37 22.63
CA THR A 550 -3.57 5.42 21.90
C THR A 550 -3.05 5.53 20.46
N ILE A 551 -1.73 5.55 20.26
CA ILE A 551 -1.11 5.51 18.92
C ILE A 551 -1.56 4.27 18.14
N THR A 552 -1.62 3.09 18.77
CA THR A 552 -2.06 1.85 18.11
C THR A 552 -3.51 1.96 17.67
N GLU A 553 -4.39 2.50 18.53
CA GLU A 553 -5.81 2.71 18.22
C GLU A 553 -5.99 3.70 17.08
N PHE A 554 -5.25 4.81 17.09
CA PHE A 554 -5.23 5.78 16.00
C PHE A 554 -4.73 5.18 14.70
N ALA A 555 -3.63 4.41 14.72
CA ALA A 555 -3.11 3.78 13.52
C ALA A 555 -4.09 2.72 12.95
N LYS A 556 -4.86 2.03 13.79
CA LYS A 556 -5.95 1.13 13.35
C LYS A 556 -7.07 1.91 12.66
N TRP A 557 -7.47 3.04 13.24
CA TRP A 557 -8.47 3.94 12.67
C TRP A 557 -8.00 4.53 11.33
N LEU A 558 -6.79 5.09 11.30
CA LEU A 558 -6.18 5.66 10.10
C LEU A 558 -6.07 4.62 8.98
N PHE A 559 -5.67 3.39 9.28
CA PHE A 559 -5.66 2.30 8.29
C PHE A 559 -7.06 2.06 7.71
N ALA A 560 -8.10 2.05 8.55
CA ALA A 560 -9.47 1.84 8.08
C ALA A 560 -9.96 2.98 7.20
N GLU A 561 -9.72 4.24 7.58
CA GLU A 561 -10.07 5.40 6.76
C GLU A 561 -9.29 5.43 5.44
N TRP A 562 -7.99 5.18 5.49
CA TRP A 562 -7.16 5.12 4.29
C TRP A 562 -7.57 3.95 3.38
N TYR A 563 -7.93 2.78 3.95
CA TYR A 563 -8.43 1.64 3.17
C TYR A 563 -9.73 1.98 2.44
N LYS A 564 -10.64 2.71 3.07
CA LYS A 564 -11.88 3.18 2.40
C LYS A 564 -11.57 4.07 1.19
N LEU A 565 -10.60 4.98 1.35
CA LEU A 565 -10.19 5.92 0.30
C LEU A 565 -9.49 5.23 -0.88
N ASP A 566 -8.48 4.40 -0.60
CA ASP A 566 -7.59 3.85 -1.64
C ASP A 566 -8.13 2.56 -2.29
N ILE A 567 -8.87 1.73 -1.54
CA ILE A 567 -9.27 0.39 -1.99
C ILE A 567 -10.73 0.33 -2.39
N LYS A 568 -11.62 0.87 -1.55
CA LYS A 568 -13.05 0.79 -1.82
C LYS A 568 -13.51 1.79 -2.88
N GLY A 569 -12.70 2.80 -3.19
CA GLY A 569 -13.06 3.90 -4.07
C GLY A 569 -14.31 4.58 -3.54
N LEU A 570 -14.16 5.61 -2.69
CA LEU A 570 -15.31 6.47 -2.42
C LEU A 570 -15.81 7.01 -3.77
N PRO A 571 -17.10 6.88 -4.11
CA PRO A 571 -17.63 7.57 -5.27
C PRO A 571 -17.28 9.06 -5.13
N PRO A 572 -16.75 9.71 -6.18
CA PRO A 572 -16.51 11.14 -6.14
C PRO A 572 -17.87 11.83 -5.96
N GLY A 573 -18.19 12.25 -4.72
CA GLY A 573 -19.47 12.89 -4.39
C GLY A 573 -20.13 12.47 -3.08
N VAL A 574 -19.65 11.41 -2.40
CA VAL A 574 -20.12 11.14 -1.03
C VAL A 574 -19.34 12.03 -0.07
N GLU A 575 -19.81 13.26 0.10
CA GLU A 575 -19.47 14.07 1.27
C GLU A 575 -19.76 13.20 2.50
N THR A 576 -18.70 12.81 3.21
CA THR A 576 -18.85 12.15 4.50
C THR A 576 -19.60 13.12 5.40
N ASN A 577 -20.91 12.90 5.57
CA ASN A 577 -21.71 13.55 6.58
C ASN A 577 -20.96 13.40 7.90
N LYS A 578 -20.35 14.51 8.35
CA LYS A 578 -19.50 14.55 9.55
C LYS A 578 -20.24 14.06 10.80
N GLU A 579 -21.57 14.00 10.76
CA GLU A 579 -22.44 13.56 11.86
C GLU A 579 -22.36 12.07 12.21
N ASN A 580 -21.93 11.17 11.31
CA ASN A 580 -21.90 9.73 11.60
C ASN A 580 -20.53 9.19 12.03
N ALA A 581 -19.47 10.00 11.99
CA ALA A 581 -18.16 9.63 12.55
C ALA A 581 -17.99 10.06 14.02
N ALA A 582 -18.90 10.92 14.52
CA ALA A 582 -18.93 11.40 15.90
C ALA A 582 -19.90 10.63 16.82
N LYS A 583 -20.57 9.59 16.29
CA LYS A 583 -21.34 8.59 17.04
C LYS A 583 -20.58 7.28 17.04
#